data_AF-S9RDQ5-F1
#
_entry.id   AF-S9RDQ5-F1
#
_cell.length_a   1.000
_cell.length_b   1.000
_cell.length_c   1.000
_cell.angle_alpha   90.00
_cell.angle_beta   90.00
_cell.angle_gamma   90.00
#
_symmetry.space_group_name_H-M   'P 1'
#
loop_
_entity.id
_entity.type
_entity.pdbx_description
1 polymer ?
#
loop_
_entity_poly.entity_id
_entity_poly.type
_entity_poly.pdbx_seq_one_letter_code
_entity_poly.pdbx_strand_id
1 'polypeptide(L)'
;MGNMEKITENKVYKKLKDVILLEQKPGLSLKQRMLTNEDLYPVPSSKRLWGYWNYVSFWLAESVNINTWMISATAIEAGLNWWEAWICVWVGYMICGLLIAATGRPGAVYHISFPVLSRCSFGIWGSFWPVLNRSAMACIWFGVHAWIGGECVVLMIRSIWPSFSHIHNTMEKSGTQTYQWVGFFIFWLVSNVAIWFPVHQIRHLFTMKAFIAPPAAVAFLIWALVKAKGAGPVIHEPTRLSTWEHGWTVVNGIVTVLDGFATLAVNSPDFARFATTPNANRWPQIITVPLSFGITSLIGILVSSASKSIYGNAYWDPTELLSAFLNHSNAHGVRAGVFFIAFGLCVAQLGTNVAANSVSAGNDVSALLPTVFNVRRGAYLASIIAICMCPWNLLSSSNNFTTYLSSYSVFMSAFAGIFIADYFIIRKGYIRTSHLYRADDSSCYYFYKGINFRGFVSYICGMLINIVGMAGSTGQKVPAAANTMFNLNYFLGFIVSGLTHILLCYVFPVTEIGEKFLSETPQETEEFLISLEDTTDTSSDYFIDGLPSKEEEKSDIHSLNSKEVGCLP
;
A
#
# COMPACT_ATOMS: atom_id res chain seq x y z
N MET A 1 21.68 -40.06 -17.17
CA MET A 1 21.89 -38.75 -17.83
C MET A 1 21.01 -38.53 -19.08
N GLY A 2 20.62 -39.55 -19.85
CA GLY A 2 19.84 -39.36 -21.10
C GLY A 2 18.34 -39.02 -21.01
N ASN A 3 17.76 -38.79 -19.82
CA ASN A 3 16.34 -38.40 -19.67
C ASN A 3 16.14 -36.91 -19.35
N MET A 4 17.20 -36.16 -19.02
CA MET A 4 17.10 -34.71 -18.78
C MET A 4 17.23 -33.89 -20.07
N GLU A 5 18.00 -34.36 -21.05
CA GLU A 5 18.17 -33.67 -22.35
C GLU A 5 16.89 -33.65 -23.19
N LYS A 6 16.04 -34.69 -23.10
CA LYS A 6 14.77 -34.76 -23.84
C LYS A 6 13.68 -33.81 -23.35
N ILE A 7 13.78 -33.28 -22.12
CA ILE A 7 12.81 -32.30 -21.59
C ILE A 7 13.10 -30.90 -22.16
N THR A 8 14.36 -30.63 -22.50
CA THR A 8 14.85 -29.34 -23.03
C THR A 8 14.41 -29.04 -24.47
N GLU A 9 14.06 -30.06 -25.28
CA GLU A 9 13.63 -29.89 -26.68
C GLU A 9 12.11 -29.78 -26.87
N ASN A 10 11.32 -29.91 -25.80
CA ASN A 10 9.86 -29.83 -25.94
C ASN A 10 9.43 -28.37 -26.15
N LYS A 11 8.99 -28.03 -27.37
CA LYS A 11 8.48 -26.69 -27.73
C LYS A 11 7.40 -26.18 -26.76
N VAL A 12 6.60 -27.08 -26.17
CA VAL A 12 5.59 -26.74 -25.17
C VAL A 12 6.24 -26.32 -23.85
N TYR A 13 7.29 -27.03 -23.42
CA TYR A 13 8.06 -26.66 -22.22
C TYR A 13 8.77 -25.32 -22.40
N LYS A 14 9.39 -25.08 -23.56
CA LYS A 14 10.04 -23.80 -23.86
C LYS A 14 9.02 -22.65 -23.85
N LYS A 15 7.86 -22.84 -24.50
CA LYS A 15 6.77 -21.85 -24.52
C LYS A 15 6.15 -21.62 -23.13
N LEU A 16 5.97 -22.66 -22.32
CA LEU A 16 5.52 -22.52 -20.92
C LEU A 16 6.57 -21.80 -20.07
N LYS A 17 7.85 -22.14 -20.24
CA LYS A 17 8.97 -21.52 -19.54
C LYS A 17 9.06 -20.03 -19.86
N ASP A 18 8.96 -19.66 -21.12
CA ASP A 18 9.04 -18.26 -21.58
C ASP A 18 7.79 -17.45 -21.17
N VAL A 19 6.64 -18.11 -20.97
CA VAL A 19 5.44 -17.47 -20.42
C VAL A 19 5.52 -17.30 -18.90
N ILE A 20 5.98 -18.31 -18.17
CA ILE A 20 6.00 -18.32 -16.71
C ILE A 20 7.18 -17.52 -16.17
N LEU A 21 8.38 -17.76 -16.69
CA LEU A 21 9.58 -17.07 -16.24
C LEU A 21 9.68 -15.69 -16.87
N LEU A 22 10.07 -14.72 -16.05
CA LEU A 22 10.47 -13.41 -16.55
C LEU A 22 11.83 -13.49 -17.21
N GLU A 23 12.05 -12.59 -18.17
CA GLU A 23 13.36 -12.39 -18.76
C GLU A 23 14.33 -11.88 -17.69
N GLN A 24 15.52 -12.48 -17.64
CA GLN A 24 16.55 -12.16 -16.67
C GLN A 24 17.86 -11.93 -17.40
N LYS A 25 18.70 -11.04 -16.85
CA LYS A 25 20.02 -10.77 -17.43
C LYS A 25 20.85 -12.06 -17.55
N PRO A 26 21.54 -12.26 -18.68
CA PRO A 26 22.42 -13.41 -18.86
C PRO A 26 23.57 -13.39 -17.84
N GLY A 27 24.11 -14.57 -17.51
CA GLY A 27 25.24 -14.72 -16.59
C GLY A 27 24.92 -14.68 -15.08
N LEU A 28 23.67 -14.39 -14.67
CA LEU A 28 23.28 -14.42 -13.26
C LEU A 28 23.22 -15.86 -12.70
N SER A 29 23.83 -16.07 -11.53
CA SER A 29 23.68 -17.32 -10.76
C SER A 29 22.24 -17.50 -10.26
N LEU A 30 21.84 -18.74 -9.93
CA LEU A 30 20.50 -19.02 -9.41
C LEU A 30 20.14 -18.16 -8.18
N LYS A 31 21.10 -17.95 -7.28
CA LYS A 31 20.88 -17.12 -6.09
C LYS A 31 20.66 -15.64 -6.46
N GLN A 32 21.42 -15.10 -7.41
CA GLN A 32 21.25 -13.72 -7.87
C GLN A 32 19.91 -13.52 -8.59
N ARG A 33 19.49 -14.51 -9.40
CA ARG A 33 18.17 -14.53 -10.05
C ARG A 33 17.01 -14.47 -9.05
N MET A 34 17.22 -14.97 -7.83
CA MET A 34 16.24 -14.90 -6.73
C MET A 34 16.24 -13.56 -5.98
N LEU A 35 17.09 -12.59 -6.36
CA LEU A 35 17.14 -11.26 -5.76
C LEU A 35 16.80 -10.12 -6.72
N THR A 36 16.88 -10.39 -8.03
CA THR A 36 16.82 -9.36 -9.08
C THR A 36 15.68 -9.60 -10.05
N ASN A 37 14.95 -8.53 -10.35
CA ASN A 37 14.13 -8.37 -11.54
C ASN A 37 14.14 -6.86 -11.92
N GLU A 38 13.57 -6.49 -13.06
CA GLU A 38 13.52 -5.08 -13.50
C GLU A 38 12.82 -4.16 -12.47
N ASP A 39 11.75 -4.65 -11.83
CA ASP A 39 10.92 -3.89 -10.90
C ASP A 39 11.59 -3.65 -9.52
N LEU A 40 12.59 -4.46 -9.16
CA LEU A 40 13.30 -4.43 -7.88
C LEU A 40 14.58 -3.60 -7.93
N TYR A 41 15.15 -3.36 -9.11
CA TYR A 41 16.33 -2.50 -9.21
C TYR A 41 16.03 -1.08 -8.72
N PRO A 42 17.08 -0.33 -8.32
CA PRO A 42 16.88 1.06 -7.96
C PRO A 42 16.33 1.85 -9.16
N VAL A 43 15.51 2.87 -8.89
CA VAL A 43 14.86 3.64 -9.96
C VAL A 43 15.89 4.55 -10.64
N PRO A 44 16.07 4.47 -11.97
CA PRO A 44 17.01 5.33 -12.70
C PRO A 44 16.52 6.78 -12.73
N SER A 45 17.46 7.72 -12.86
CA SER A 45 17.19 9.16 -12.77
C SER A 45 16.10 9.67 -13.72
N SER A 46 15.99 9.08 -14.91
CA SER A 46 14.94 9.41 -15.90
C SER A 46 13.52 9.08 -15.43
N LYS A 47 13.35 8.14 -14.49
CA LYS A 47 12.06 7.69 -13.94
C LYS A 47 11.73 8.32 -12.58
N ARG A 48 12.63 9.11 -11.99
CA ARG A 48 12.46 9.80 -10.68
C ARG A 48 11.66 11.10 -10.83
N LEU A 49 10.37 10.98 -11.15
CA LEU A 49 9.52 12.11 -11.58
C LEU A 49 8.70 12.76 -10.44
N TRP A 50 8.80 12.29 -9.19
CA TRP A 50 7.91 12.73 -8.11
C TRP A 50 8.50 13.88 -7.28
N GLY A 51 8.03 15.10 -7.53
CA GLY A 51 8.28 16.28 -6.68
C GLY A 51 7.28 16.42 -5.53
N TYR A 52 7.42 17.50 -4.74
CA TYR A 52 6.56 17.78 -3.58
C TYR A 52 5.05 17.68 -3.88
N TRP A 53 4.61 18.32 -4.97
CA TRP A 53 3.20 18.38 -5.35
C TRP A 53 2.62 17.03 -5.80
N ASN A 54 3.45 16.12 -6.29
CA ASN A 54 3.01 14.76 -6.62
C ASN A 54 2.64 13.99 -5.35
N TYR A 55 3.44 14.13 -4.29
CA TYR A 55 3.12 13.54 -2.98
C TYR A 55 1.91 14.21 -2.31
N VAL A 56 1.78 15.55 -2.39
CA VAL A 56 0.59 16.24 -1.89
C VAL A 56 -0.67 15.75 -2.61
N SER A 57 -0.62 15.67 -3.94
CA SER A 57 -1.76 15.21 -4.75
C SER A 57 -2.10 13.74 -4.49
N PHE A 58 -1.07 12.90 -4.29
CA PHE A 58 -1.24 11.51 -3.89
C PHE A 58 -2.01 11.41 -2.57
N TRP A 59 -1.62 12.15 -1.54
CA TRP A 59 -2.31 12.10 -0.25
C TRP A 59 -3.70 12.73 -0.26
N LEU A 60 -3.90 13.80 -1.02
CA LEU A 60 -5.25 14.35 -1.22
C LEU A 60 -6.16 13.33 -1.88
N ALA A 61 -5.66 12.61 -2.90
CA ALA A 61 -6.39 11.51 -3.48
C ALA A 61 -6.63 10.41 -2.42
N GLU A 62 -5.61 9.90 -1.76
CA GLU A 62 -5.73 8.81 -0.78
C GLU A 62 -6.63 9.13 0.41
N SER A 63 -6.67 10.38 0.87
CA SER A 63 -7.49 10.80 2.01
C SER A 63 -8.99 10.56 1.81
N VAL A 64 -9.49 10.79 0.60
CA VAL A 64 -10.90 10.58 0.26
C VAL A 64 -11.12 9.12 -0.05
N ASN A 65 -11.43 8.35 0.99
CA ASN A 65 -11.89 6.97 0.91
C ASN A 65 -12.84 6.66 2.09
N ILE A 66 -13.59 5.57 1.97
CA ILE A 66 -14.64 5.23 2.93
C ILE A 66 -14.07 4.79 4.30
N ASN A 67 -12.90 4.14 4.34
CA ASN A 67 -12.29 3.76 5.63
C ASN A 67 -11.88 4.99 6.44
N THR A 68 -11.25 5.98 5.80
CA THR A 68 -10.94 7.26 6.47
C THR A 68 -12.19 7.97 6.94
N TRP A 69 -13.27 7.92 6.15
CA TRP A 69 -14.55 8.52 6.52
C TRP A 69 -15.09 7.93 7.83
N MET A 70 -14.97 6.61 7.99
CA MET A 70 -15.51 5.86 9.13
C MET A 70 -14.58 5.83 10.35
N ILE A 71 -13.32 6.25 10.23
CA ILE A 71 -12.30 6.02 11.27
C ILE A 71 -12.68 6.64 12.64
N SER A 72 -13.36 7.79 12.62
CA SER A 72 -13.79 8.50 13.82
C SER A 72 -14.98 7.85 14.54
N ALA A 73 -15.74 6.99 13.84
CA ALA A 73 -16.92 6.32 14.37
C ALA A 73 -16.58 5.51 15.63
N THR A 74 -15.49 4.74 15.57
CA THR A 74 -15.09 3.85 16.67
C THR A 74 -14.88 4.62 17.98
N ALA A 75 -14.23 5.78 17.90
CA ALA A 75 -13.94 6.60 19.09
C ALA A 75 -15.20 7.28 19.66
N ILE A 76 -16.13 7.72 18.80
CA ILE A 76 -17.40 8.33 19.22
C ILE A 76 -18.34 7.27 19.80
N GLU A 77 -18.43 6.09 19.18
CA GLU A 77 -19.19 4.95 19.69
C GLU A 77 -18.65 4.46 21.04
N ALA A 78 -17.33 4.53 21.23
CA ALA A 78 -16.69 4.24 22.52
C ALA A 78 -17.00 5.29 23.60
N GLY A 79 -17.65 6.41 23.26
CA GLY A 79 -18.17 7.38 24.23
C GLY A 79 -17.46 8.74 24.24
N LEU A 80 -16.49 8.98 23.35
CA LEU A 80 -15.92 10.31 23.15
C LEU A 80 -16.92 11.24 22.45
N ASN A 81 -16.80 12.54 22.74
CA ASN A 81 -17.49 13.54 21.93
C ASN A 81 -16.81 13.69 20.55
N TRP A 82 -17.48 14.39 19.64
CA TRP A 82 -17.02 14.49 18.25
C TRP A 82 -15.66 15.19 18.08
N TRP A 83 -15.39 16.24 18.87
CA TRP A 83 -14.18 17.05 18.69
C TRP A 83 -12.97 16.34 19.31
N GLU A 84 -13.15 15.61 20.40
CA GLU A 84 -12.13 14.74 20.99
C GLU A 84 -11.74 13.63 20.01
N ALA A 85 -12.74 12.95 19.43
CA ALA A 85 -12.50 11.95 18.39
C ALA A 85 -11.78 12.55 17.18
N TRP A 86 -12.14 13.76 16.77
CA TRP A 86 -11.46 14.46 15.68
C TRP A 86 -10.02 14.83 16.02
N ILE A 87 -9.73 15.27 17.25
CA ILE A 87 -8.34 15.50 17.70
C ILE A 87 -7.54 14.19 17.70
N CYS A 88 -8.14 13.07 18.12
CA CYS A 88 -7.49 11.76 18.04
C CYS A 88 -7.05 11.44 16.60
N VAL A 89 -7.92 11.74 15.62
CA VAL A 89 -7.61 11.60 14.19
C VAL A 89 -6.42 12.47 13.78
N TRP A 90 -6.41 13.75 14.15
CA TRP A 90 -5.30 14.66 13.84
C TRP A 90 -3.97 14.17 14.42
N VAL A 91 -3.97 13.78 15.69
CA VAL A 91 -2.76 13.30 16.38
C VAL A 91 -2.30 11.97 15.78
N GLY A 92 -3.21 11.01 15.57
CA GLY A 92 -2.90 9.73 14.95
C GLY A 92 -2.27 9.89 13.57
N TYR A 93 -2.89 10.68 12.69
CA TYR A 93 -2.36 10.91 11.34
C TYR A 93 -1.09 11.77 11.31
N MET A 94 -0.88 12.66 12.29
CA MET A 94 0.40 13.37 12.43
C MET A 94 1.54 12.36 12.71
N ILE A 95 1.31 11.42 13.62
CA ILE A 95 2.27 10.36 13.93
C ILE A 95 2.46 9.44 12.71
N CYS A 96 1.40 9.06 11.99
CA CYS A 96 1.51 8.34 10.71
C CYS A 96 2.39 9.10 9.72
N GLY A 97 2.15 10.40 9.52
CA GLY A 97 2.93 11.23 8.61
C GLY A 97 4.41 11.27 8.95
N LEU A 98 4.76 11.34 10.25
CA LEU A 98 6.14 11.25 10.72
C LEU A 98 6.77 9.88 10.44
N LEU A 99 6.05 8.79 10.72
CA LEU A 99 6.53 7.43 10.48
C LEU A 99 6.74 7.17 8.99
N ILE A 100 5.78 7.55 8.14
CA ILE A 100 5.87 7.41 6.69
C ILE A 100 7.02 8.27 6.13
N ALA A 101 7.21 9.50 6.63
CA ALA A 101 8.35 10.32 6.22
C ALA A 101 9.69 9.68 6.60
N ALA A 102 9.77 9.07 7.78
CA ALA A 102 10.97 8.42 8.28
C ALA A 102 11.30 7.13 7.50
N THR A 103 10.33 6.22 7.34
CA THR A 103 10.52 4.97 6.60
C THR A 103 10.67 5.19 5.09
N GLY A 104 10.01 6.21 4.52
CA GLY A 104 10.14 6.54 3.10
C GLY A 104 11.48 7.20 2.74
N ARG A 105 12.19 7.79 3.71
CA ARG A 105 13.49 8.43 3.47
C ARG A 105 14.52 7.54 2.78
N PRO A 106 14.83 6.30 3.25
CA PRO A 106 15.75 5.41 2.54
C PRO A 106 15.31 5.15 1.10
N GLY A 107 14.01 4.98 0.85
CA GLY A 107 13.48 4.86 -0.52
C GLY A 107 13.78 6.09 -1.36
N ALA A 108 13.59 7.30 -0.82
CA ALA A 108 13.86 8.54 -1.54
C ALA A 108 15.35 8.88 -1.74
N VAL A 109 16.25 8.35 -0.90
CA VAL A 109 17.71 8.56 -1.03
C VAL A 109 18.33 7.52 -1.96
N TYR A 110 17.94 6.26 -1.81
CA TYR A 110 18.57 5.13 -2.50
C TYR A 110 17.76 4.62 -3.68
N HIS A 111 16.56 5.14 -3.88
CA HIS A 111 15.64 4.76 -4.96
C HIS A 111 15.27 3.27 -4.97
N ILE A 112 15.29 2.62 -3.79
CA ILE A 112 14.95 1.21 -3.58
C ILE A 112 13.56 1.04 -2.97
N SER A 113 12.92 -0.10 -3.24
CA SER A 113 11.62 -0.48 -2.69
C SER A 113 11.71 -1.05 -1.27
N PHE A 114 10.56 -1.21 -0.61
CA PHE A 114 10.47 -1.77 0.73
C PHE A 114 11.08 -3.19 0.84
N PRO A 115 10.81 -4.13 -0.09
CA PRO A 115 11.40 -5.45 -0.02
C PRO A 115 12.92 -5.44 -0.06
N VAL A 116 13.51 -4.55 -0.86
CA VAL A 116 14.96 -4.41 -0.96
C VAL A 116 15.52 -3.77 0.31
N LEU A 117 14.87 -2.73 0.84
CA LEU A 117 15.26 -2.11 2.11
C LEU A 117 15.30 -3.11 3.26
N SER A 118 14.31 -4.01 3.33
CA SER A 118 14.21 -5.00 4.41
C SER A 118 15.40 -5.97 4.52
N ARG A 119 16.18 -6.13 3.43
CA ARG A 119 17.45 -6.88 3.42
C ARG A 119 18.50 -6.28 4.34
N CYS A 120 18.46 -4.97 4.58
CA CYS A 120 19.40 -4.28 5.48
C CYS A 120 19.31 -4.80 6.91
N SER A 121 18.09 -5.03 7.39
CA SER A 121 17.82 -5.30 8.79
C SER A 121 17.60 -6.78 9.09
N PHE A 122 17.04 -7.55 8.15
CA PHE A 122 16.76 -8.98 8.31
C PHE A 122 17.74 -9.90 7.57
N GLY A 123 18.58 -9.35 6.70
CA GLY A 123 19.48 -10.10 5.82
C GLY A 123 18.84 -10.49 4.49
N ILE A 124 19.66 -10.91 3.53
CA ILE A 124 19.25 -11.21 2.14
C ILE A 124 18.07 -12.20 2.07
N TRP A 125 18.13 -13.31 2.80
CA TRP A 125 17.07 -14.33 2.80
C TRP A 125 16.08 -14.13 3.94
N GLY A 126 16.54 -13.58 5.07
CA GLY A 126 15.67 -13.25 6.20
C GLY A 126 14.62 -12.18 5.87
N SER A 127 14.88 -11.32 4.88
CA SER A 127 13.95 -10.30 4.41
C SER A 127 12.67 -10.85 3.80
N PHE A 128 12.61 -12.14 3.43
CA PHE A 128 11.36 -12.74 2.93
C PHE A 128 10.27 -12.75 4.00
N TRP A 129 10.63 -12.76 5.29
CA TRP A 129 9.65 -12.71 6.38
C TRP A 129 8.85 -11.39 6.44
N PRO A 130 9.47 -10.20 6.54
CA PRO A 130 8.73 -8.95 6.52
C PRO A 130 7.96 -8.74 5.21
N VAL A 131 8.52 -9.15 4.07
CA VAL A 131 7.88 -9.03 2.75
C VAL A 131 6.63 -9.94 2.64
N LEU A 132 6.71 -11.17 3.12
CA LEU A 132 5.58 -12.10 3.13
C LEU A 132 4.42 -11.56 3.99
N ASN A 133 4.72 -11.08 5.19
CA ASN A 133 3.71 -10.48 6.07
C ASN A 133 3.04 -9.29 5.38
N ARG A 134 3.85 -8.35 4.85
CA ARG A 134 3.31 -7.16 4.18
C ARG A 134 2.46 -7.49 2.96
N SER A 135 2.87 -8.48 2.17
CA SER A 135 2.13 -8.98 1.00
C SER A 135 0.77 -9.57 1.39
N ALA A 136 0.74 -10.40 2.43
CA ALA A 136 -0.51 -10.99 2.92
C ALA A 136 -1.54 -9.91 3.27
N MET A 137 -1.10 -8.82 3.92
CA MET A 137 -2.01 -7.71 4.20
C MET A 137 -2.40 -6.87 3.02
N ALA A 138 -1.49 -6.68 2.06
CA ALA A 138 -1.85 -6.00 0.84
C ALA A 138 -3.02 -6.72 0.15
N CYS A 139 -3.01 -8.05 0.15
CA CYS A 139 -4.12 -8.87 -0.34
C CYS A 139 -5.40 -8.68 0.48
N ILE A 140 -5.29 -8.59 1.81
CA ILE A 140 -6.46 -8.46 2.70
C ILE A 140 -7.12 -7.10 2.56
N TRP A 141 -6.32 -6.04 2.58
CA TRP A 141 -6.81 -4.70 2.28
C TRP A 141 -7.40 -4.61 0.87
N PHE A 142 -6.80 -5.29 -0.11
CA PHE A 142 -7.38 -5.33 -1.44
C PHE A 142 -8.82 -5.88 -1.41
N GLY A 143 -9.06 -6.97 -0.70
CA GLY A 143 -10.39 -7.55 -0.51
C GLY A 143 -11.35 -6.61 0.21
N VAL A 144 -10.93 -6.01 1.32
CA VAL A 144 -11.73 -5.03 2.10
C VAL A 144 -12.16 -3.86 1.22
N HIS A 145 -11.24 -3.25 0.49
CA HIS A 145 -11.54 -2.13 -0.39
C HIS A 145 -12.39 -2.56 -1.59
N ALA A 146 -12.20 -3.77 -2.12
CA ALA A 146 -13.05 -4.30 -3.19
C ALA A 146 -14.48 -4.54 -2.72
N TRP A 147 -14.67 -5.01 -1.47
CA TRP A 147 -16.00 -5.16 -0.86
C TRP A 147 -16.72 -3.82 -0.74
N ILE A 148 -16.06 -2.84 -0.13
CA ILE A 148 -16.60 -1.49 0.07
C ILE A 148 -16.90 -0.82 -1.28
N GLY A 149 -16.02 -0.99 -2.28
CA GLY A 149 -16.28 -0.52 -3.64
C GLY A 149 -17.46 -1.22 -4.31
N GLY A 150 -17.66 -2.50 -4.01
CA GLY A 150 -18.82 -3.28 -4.42
C GLY A 150 -20.14 -2.73 -3.89
N GLU A 151 -20.19 -2.27 -2.64
CA GLU A 151 -21.37 -1.62 -2.07
C GLU A 151 -21.71 -0.32 -2.81
N CYS A 152 -20.70 0.45 -3.25
CA CYS A 152 -20.95 1.60 -4.13
C CYS A 152 -21.57 1.16 -5.48
N VAL A 153 -21.13 0.05 -6.06
CA VAL A 153 -21.72 -0.51 -7.29
C VAL A 153 -23.16 -0.94 -7.07
N VAL A 154 -23.46 -1.61 -5.95
CA VAL A 154 -24.84 -1.96 -5.55
C VAL A 154 -25.73 -0.72 -5.51
N LEU A 155 -25.27 0.36 -4.87
CA LEU A 155 -26.01 1.61 -4.79
C LEU A 155 -26.28 2.22 -6.17
N MET A 156 -25.29 2.20 -7.06
CA MET A 156 -25.46 2.66 -8.45
C MET A 156 -26.52 1.83 -9.19
N ILE A 157 -26.45 0.50 -9.10
CA ILE A 157 -27.40 -0.40 -9.76
C ILE A 157 -28.80 -0.19 -9.18
N ARG A 158 -28.96 -0.13 -7.84
CA ARG A 158 -30.24 0.12 -7.18
C ARG A 158 -30.84 1.48 -7.54
N SER A 159 -29.99 2.47 -7.79
CA SER A 159 -30.43 3.79 -8.24
C SER A 159 -31.04 3.75 -9.64
N ILE A 160 -30.58 2.87 -10.54
CA ILE A 160 -31.16 2.68 -11.88
C ILE A 160 -32.34 1.69 -11.84
N TRP A 161 -32.16 0.57 -11.14
CA TRP A 161 -33.13 -0.53 -11.03
C TRP A 161 -33.34 -0.92 -9.56
N PRO A 162 -34.36 -0.35 -8.88
CA PRO A 162 -34.64 -0.68 -7.48
C PRO A 162 -34.93 -2.17 -7.23
N SER A 163 -35.46 -2.88 -8.23
CA SER A 163 -35.75 -4.32 -8.19
C SER A 163 -34.51 -5.18 -7.94
N PHE A 164 -33.30 -4.68 -8.20
CA PHE A 164 -32.05 -5.40 -8.00
C PHE A 164 -31.85 -5.89 -6.56
N SER A 165 -32.33 -5.12 -5.57
CA SER A 165 -32.26 -5.52 -4.16
C SER A 165 -33.20 -6.67 -3.77
N HIS A 166 -34.13 -7.06 -4.65
CA HIS A 166 -35.14 -8.10 -4.40
C HIS A 166 -34.85 -9.41 -5.16
N ILE A 167 -33.66 -9.54 -5.77
CA ILE A 167 -33.29 -10.79 -6.42
C ILE A 167 -33.23 -11.93 -5.39
N HIS A 168 -33.61 -13.13 -5.80
CA HIS A 168 -33.58 -14.30 -4.93
C HIS A 168 -32.15 -14.55 -4.43
N ASN A 169 -32.00 -14.68 -3.10
CA ASN A 169 -30.71 -14.91 -2.48
C ASN A 169 -30.29 -16.38 -2.63
N THR A 170 -29.40 -16.64 -3.58
CA THR A 170 -28.78 -17.95 -3.79
C THR A 170 -27.57 -18.21 -2.88
N MET A 171 -27.15 -17.21 -2.11
CA MET A 171 -25.91 -17.21 -1.32
C MET A 171 -26.14 -17.13 0.19
N GLU A 172 -27.33 -17.48 0.70
CA GLU A 172 -27.70 -17.34 2.13
C GLU A 172 -26.69 -17.94 3.12
N LYS A 173 -26.00 -19.04 2.76
CA LYS A 173 -25.01 -19.69 3.62
C LYS A 173 -23.62 -19.04 3.61
N SER A 174 -23.37 -18.05 2.75
CA SER A 174 -22.05 -17.47 2.53
C SER A 174 -21.70 -16.30 3.47
N GLY A 175 -22.66 -15.84 4.28
CA GLY A 175 -22.52 -14.63 5.09
C GLY A 175 -22.78 -13.33 4.32
N THR A 176 -23.26 -13.42 3.08
CA THR A 176 -23.63 -12.27 2.24
C THR A 176 -24.88 -12.55 1.40
N GLN A 177 -25.45 -11.51 0.78
CA GLN A 177 -26.58 -11.62 -0.15
C GLN A 177 -26.10 -11.62 -1.60
N THR A 178 -26.80 -12.35 -2.47
CA THR A 178 -26.44 -12.46 -3.91
C THR A 178 -26.23 -11.10 -4.57
N TYR A 179 -27.07 -10.10 -4.30
CA TYR A 179 -26.93 -8.78 -4.94
C TYR A 179 -25.67 -8.03 -4.48
N GLN A 180 -25.25 -8.19 -3.22
CA GLN A 180 -24.03 -7.58 -2.69
C GLN A 180 -22.81 -8.24 -3.31
N TRP A 181 -22.83 -9.58 -3.41
CA TRP A 181 -21.78 -10.33 -4.07
C TRP A 181 -21.65 -9.93 -5.55
N VAL A 182 -22.76 -9.71 -6.27
CA VAL A 182 -22.72 -9.23 -7.66
C VAL A 182 -22.07 -7.84 -7.74
N GLY A 183 -22.40 -6.91 -6.83
CA GLY A 183 -21.74 -5.60 -6.79
C GLY A 183 -20.23 -5.71 -6.53
N PHE A 184 -19.84 -6.54 -5.56
CA PHE A 184 -18.44 -6.88 -5.29
C PHE A 184 -17.74 -7.47 -6.52
N PHE A 185 -18.34 -8.44 -7.20
CA PHE A 185 -17.78 -9.09 -8.37
C PHE A 185 -17.59 -8.12 -9.55
N ILE A 186 -18.55 -7.22 -9.77
CA ILE A 186 -18.44 -6.17 -10.80
C ILE A 186 -17.31 -5.21 -10.46
N PHE A 187 -17.23 -4.73 -9.21
CA PHE A 187 -16.14 -3.85 -8.79
C PHE A 187 -14.77 -4.54 -8.92
N TRP A 188 -14.69 -5.82 -8.54
CA TRP A 188 -13.50 -6.64 -8.70
C TRP A 188 -13.11 -6.76 -10.18
N LEU A 189 -14.05 -7.03 -11.08
CA LEU A 189 -13.78 -7.14 -12.52
C LEU A 189 -13.23 -5.81 -13.08
N VAL A 190 -13.84 -4.69 -12.72
CA VAL A 190 -13.38 -3.35 -13.11
C VAL A 190 -11.98 -3.05 -12.54
N SER A 191 -11.73 -3.45 -11.29
CA SER A 191 -10.42 -3.28 -10.65
C SER A 191 -9.31 -4.01 -11.41
N ASN A 192 -9.59 -5.20 -11.95
CA ASN A 192 -8.62 -5.96 -12.75
C ASN A 192 -8.25 -5.27 -14.07
N VAL A 193 -9.15 -4.49 -14.66
CA VAL A 193 -8.84 -3.64 -15.82
C VAL A 193 -7.91 -2.49 -15.41
N ALA A 194 -8.17 -1.86 -14.26
CA ALA A 194 -7.32 -0.79 -13.76
C ALA A 194 -5.89 -1.27 -13.41
N ILE A 195 -5.75 -2.50 -12.90
CA ILE A 195 -4.44 -3.14 -12.60
C ILE A 195 -3.60 -3.38 -13.86
N TRP A 196 -4.23 -3.56 -15.02
CA TRP A 196 -3.51 -3.85 -16.26
C TRP A 196 -2.58 -2.70 -16.69
N PHE A 197 -2.99 -1.46 -16.44
CA PHE A 197 -2.21 -0.28 -16.82
C PHE A 197 -0.88 -0.23 -16.05
N PRO A 198 0.25 0.05 -16.72
CA PRO A 198 1.54 0.20 -16.06
C PRO A 198 1.51 1.24 -14.93
N VAL A 199 2.29 1.01 -13.88
CA VAL A 199 2.32 1.88 -12.67
C VAL A 199 2.56 3.36 -13.00
N HIS A 200 3.40 3.65 -13.99
CA HIS A 200 3.68 5.02 -14.42
C HIS A 200 2.48 5.74 -15.09
N GLN A 201 1.51 5.00 -15.61
CA GLN A 201 0.27 5.54 -16.22
C GLN A 201 -0.87 5.71 -15.19
N ILE A 202 -0.77 5.08 -14.01
CA ILE A 202 -1.78 5.17 -12.94
C ILE A 202 -1.95 6.62 -12.44
N ARG A 203 -0.99 7.51 -12.70
CA ARG A 203 -1.13 8.95 -12.44
C ARG A 203 -2.44 9.54 -12.96
N HIS A 204 -2.93 9.09 -14.12
CA HIS A 204 -4.18 9.58 -14.70
C HIS A 204 -5.41 9.12 -13.91
N LEU A 205 -5.37 7.91 -13.34
CA LEU A 205 -6.41 7.42 -12.42
C LEU A 205 -6.45 8.28 -11.14
N PHE A 206 -5.29 8.66 -10.61
CA PHE A 206 -5.21 9.54 -9.44
C PHE A 206 -5.68 10.95 -9.74
N THR A 207 -5.35 11.50 -10.91
CA THR A 207 -5.89 12.78 -11.37
C THR A 207 -7.41 12.74 -11.47
N MET A 208 -7.97 11.72 -12.12
CA MET A 208 -9.43 11.52 -12.19
C MET A 208 -10.07 11.43 -10.80
N LYS A 209 -9.48 10.62 -9.90
CA LYS A 209 -9.92 10.49 -8.51
C LYS A 209 -9.94 11.84 -7.79
N ALA A 210 -8.87 12.64 -7.91
CA ALA A 210 -8.76 13.94 -7.28
C ALA A 210 -9.83 14.94 -7.75
N PHE A 211 -10.31 14.83 -8.99
CA PHE A 211 -11.38 15.68 -9.51
C PHE A 211 -12.80 15.19 -9.18
N ILE A 212 -13.00 13.88 -9.01
CA ILE A 212 -14.35 13.30 -8.82
C ILE A 212 -14.67 13.08 -7.34
N ALA A 213 -13.73 12.53 -6.56
CA ALA A 213 -14.02 12.07 -5.20
C ALA A 213 -14.28 13.21 -4.20
N PRO A 214 -13.46 14.29 -4.14
CA PRO A 214 -13.72 15.38 -3.20
C PRO A 214 -15.05 16.10 -3.45
N PRO A 215 -15.45 16.44 -4.70
CA PRO A 215 -16.77 17.00 -4.95
C PRO A 215 -17.92 16.07 -4.55
N ALA A 216 -17.79 14.75 -4.75
CA ALA A 216 -18.80 13.80 -4.30
C ALA A 216 -18.93 13.77 -2.77
N ALA A 217 -17.81 13.80 -2.05
CA ALA A 217 -17.79 13.89 -0.58
C ALA A 217 -18.46 15.18 -0.08
N VAL A 218 -18.12 16.33 -0.68
CA VAL A 218 -18.71 17.62 -0.32
C VAL A 218 -20.19 17.70 -0.70
N ALA A 219 -20.59 17.19 -1.86
CA ALA A 219 -21.99 17.12 -2.26
C ALA A 219 -22.80 16.26 -1.29
N PHE A 220 -22.24 15.13 -0.84
CA PHE A 220 -22.90 14.29 0.15
C PHE A 220 -23.05 14.98 1.51
N LEU A 221 -22.00 15.70 1.96
CA LEU A 221 -22.06 16.53 3.16
C LEU A 221 -23.19 17.55 3.10
N ILE A 222 -23.22 18.37 2.04
CA ILE A 222 -24.23 19.41 1.86
C ILE A 222 -25.63 18.79 1.85
N TRP A 223 -25.81 17.69 1.13
CA TRP A 223 -27.11 17.03 1.04
C TRP A 223 -27.59 16.50 2.39
N ALA A 224 -26.70 15.84 3.15
CA ALA A 224 -27.02 15.33 4.48
C ALA A 224 -27.40 16.46 5.45
N LEU A 225 -26.60 17.54 5.49
CA LEU A 225 -26.84 18.69 6.37
C LEU A 225 -28.16 19.42 6.05
N VAL A 226 -28.45 19.64 4.76
CA VAL A 226 -29.70 20.27 4.33
C VAL A 226 -30.90 19.42 4.72
N LYS A 227 -30.82 18.11 4.52
CA LYS A 227 -31.91 17.18 4.87
C LYS A 227 -32.11 17.06 6.38
N ALA A 228 -31.03 17.13 7.16
CA ALA A 228 -31.06 17.15 8.63
C ALA A 228 -31.43 18.51 9.23
N LYS A 229 -31.50 19.58 8.40
CA LYS A 229 -31.69 20.98 8.80
C LYS A 229 -30.62 21.47 9.80
N GLY A 230 -29.39 20.99 9.65
CA GLY A 230 -28.26 21.33 10.52
C GLY A 230 -27.23 20.20 10.60
N ALA A 231 -26.25 20.36 11.50
CA ALA A 231 -25.17 19.40 11.70
C ALA A 231 -25.56 18.14 12.52
N GLY A 232 -26.82 18.02 12.93
CA GLY A 232 -27.33 16.89 13.68
C GLY A 232 -26.94 16.88 15.17
N PRO A 233 -27.49 15.96 15.97
CA PRO A 233 -27.35 15.98 17.42
C PRO A 233 -25.99 15.51 17.93
N VAL A 234 -25.25 14.65 17.19
CA VAL A 234 -24.00 14.03 17.68
C VAL A 234 -22.94 15.09 17.98
N ILE A 235 -22.92 16.20 17.23
CA ILE A 235 -21.99 17.30 17.50
C ILE A 235 -22.25 18.08 18.80
N HIS A 236 -23.40 17.84 19.45
CA HIS A 236 -23.79 18.46 20.71
C HIS A 236 -23.74 17.49 21.89
N GLU A 237 -23.43 16.22 21.65
CA GLU A 237 -23.38 15.21 22.70
C GLU A 237 -22.09 15.34 23.51
N PRO A 238 -22.18 15.41 24.85
CA PRO A 238 -21.00 15.40 25.70
C PRO A 238 -20.41 13.99 25.78
N THR A 239 -19.15 13.93 26.19
CA THR A 239 -18.45 12.69 26.50
C THR A 239 -19.18 11.94 27.61
N ARG A 240 -19.37 10.63 27.42
CA ARG A 240 -20.16 9.78 28.33
C ARG A 240 -19.31 8.96 29.31
N LEU A 241 -18.01 9.24 29.37
CA LEU A 241 -17.00 8.43 30.04
C LEU A 241 -16.55 9.06 31.37
N SER A 242 -16.18 8.22 32.32
CA SER A 242 -15.47 8.67 33.52
C SER A 242 -14.05 9.14 33.17
N THR A 243 -13.41 9.94 34.04
CA THR A 243 -12.08 10.54 33.76
C THR A 243 -11.01 9.51 33.37
N TRP A 244 -11.00 8.34 34.02
CA TRP A 244 -10.02 7.29 33.72
C TRP A 244 -10.31 6.59 32.39
N GLU A 245 -11.56 6.22 32.15
CA GLU A 245 -12.00 5.58 30.90
C GLU A 245 -11.85 6.52 29.72
N HIS A 246 -12.08 7.81 29.94
CA HIS A 246 -11.89 8.88 28.96
C HIS A 246 -10.45 8.93 28.45
N GLY A 247 -9.46 8.98 29.35
CA GLY A 247 -8.05 9.00 28.97
C GLY A 247 -7.64 7.80 28.13
N TRP A 248 -8.07 6.59 28.51
CA TRP A 248 -7.78 5.38 27.73
C TRP A 248 -8.49 5.33 26.39
N THR A 249 -9.72 5.86 26.31
CA THR A 249 -10.46 5.90 25.05
C THR A 249 -9.85 6.88 24.06
N VAL A 250 -9.32 8.02 24.53
CA VAL A 250 -8.53 8.95 23.71
C VAL A 250 -7.28 8.25 23.16
N VAL A 251 -6.54 7.54 24.00
CA VAL A 251 -5.36 6.76 23.57
C VAL A 251 -5.74 5.72 22.52
N ASN A 252 -6.80 4.96 22.75
CA ASN A 252 -7.30 3.96 21.81
C ASN A 252 -7.75 4.59 20.48
N GLY A 253 -8.38 5.77 20.50
CA GLY A 253 -8.74 6.51 19.30
C GLY A 253 -7.52 6.88 18.46
N ILE A 254 -6.43 7.33 19.09
CA ILE A 254 -5.16 7.64 18.41
C ILE A 254 -4.52 6.37 17.84
N VAL A 255 -4.45 5.30 18.62
CA VAL A 255 -3.82 4.03 18.21
C VAL A 255 -4.61 3.35 17.09
N THR A 256 -5.95 3.42 17.10
CA THR A 256 -6.78 2.88 16.01
C THR A 256 -6.45 3.52 14.65
N VAL A 257 -6.17 4.82 14.64
CA VAL A 257 -5.75 5.55 13.43
C VAL A 257 -4.37 5.05 12.96
N LEU A 258 -3.43 4.82 13.89
CA LEU A 258 -2.12 4.25 13.59
C LEU A 258 -2.24 2.83 13.02
N ASP A 259 -3.08 2.00 13.62
CA ASP A 259 -3.28 0.59 13.26
C ASP A 259 -3.79 0.46 11.82
N GLY A 260 -4.72 1.33 11.41
CA GLY A 260 -5.21 1.41 10.03
C GLY A 260 -4.14 1.82 9.01
N PHE A 261 -3.07 2.46 9.45
CA PHE A 261 -1.97 2.97 8.61
C PHE A 261 -0.66 2.19 8.75
N ALA A 262 -0.64 1.16 9.60
CA ALA A 262 0.56 0.43 9.96
C ALA A 262 1.29 -0.21 8.76
N THR A 263 0.51 -0.76 7.83
CA THR A 263 1.03 -1.36 6.59
C THR A 263 1.63 -0.32 5.66
N LEU A 264 0.99 0.84 5.53
CA LEU A 264 1.44 1.93 4.66
C LEU A 264 2.70 2.61 5.21
N ALA A 265 2.81 2.68 6.54
CA ALA A 265 4.00 3.20 7.22
C ALA A 265 5.25 2.40 6.85
N VAL A 266 5.21 1.07 6.81
CA VAL A 266 6.41 0.27 6.50
C VAL A 266 6.78 0.26 5.02
N ASN A 267 5.80 0.32 4.11
CA ASN A 267 6.07 0.21 2.67
C ASN A 267 6.14 1.55 1.92
N SER A 268 6.21 2.67 2.65
CA SER A 268 6.49 4.00 2.09
C SER A 268 7.63 4.05 1.05
N PRO A 269 8.75 3.29 1.20
CA PRO A 269 9.80 3.24 0.18
C PRO A 269 9.33 2.93 -1.25
N ASP A 270 8.25 2.16 -1.41
CA ASP A 270 7.72 1.75 -2.72
C ASP A 270 7.28 2.94 -3.58
N PHE A 271 6.82 4.01 -2.93
CA PHE A 271 6.44 5.27 -3.58
C PHE A 271 7.58 6.27 -3.49
N ALA A 272 8.26 6.34 -2.34
CA ALA A 272 9.32 7.31 -2.10
C ALA A 272 10.51 7.15 -3.07
N ARG A 273 10.75 5.93 -3.60
CA ARG A 273 11.79 5.66 -4.61
C ARG A 273 11.66 6.47 -5.90
N PHE A 274 10.48 7.01 -6.20
CA PHE A 274 10.28 7.85 -7.37
C PHE A 274 10.57 9.35 -7.11
N ALA A 275 10.97 9.72 -5.89
CA ALA A 275 11.24 11.11 -5.52
C ALA A 275 12.36 11.73 -6.36
N THR A 276 12.18 12.99 -6.75
CA THR A 276 13.26 13.78 -7.39
C THR A 276 14.36 14.15 -6.41
N THR A 277 14.01 14.36 -5.13
CA THR A 277 14.95 14.64 -4.05
C THR A 277 14.50 13.98 -2.75
N PRO A 278 15.41 13.65 -1.82
CA PRO A 278 15.04 13.08 -0.52
C PRO A 278 14.04 13.92 0.29
N ASN A 279 14.10 15.25 0.14
CA ASN A 279 13.21 16.18 0.83
C ASN A 279 11.84 16.30 0.16
N ALA A 280 11.72 15.98 -1.14
CA ALA A 280 10.44 15.95 -1.85
C ALA A 280 9.43 15.01 -1.19
N ASN A 281 9.90 13.88 -0.64
CA ASN A 281 9.06 12.97 0.11
C ASN A 281 8.79 13.46 1.55
N ARG A 282 9.71 14.13 2.24
CA ARG A 282 9.58 14.36 3.70
C ARG A 282 8.37 15.22 4.11
N TRP A 283 8.29 16.45 3.61
CA TRP A 283 7.32 17.44 4.11
C TRP A 283 5.87 17.16 3.70
N PRO A 284 5.58 16.72 2.46
CA PRO A 284 4.20 16.37 2.08
C PRO A 284 3.59 15.29 2.98
N GLN A 285 4.39 14.33 3.43
CA GLN A 285 3.95 13.24 4.32
C GLN A 285 3.53 13.78 5.69
N ILE A 286 4.35 14.68 6.28
CA ILE A 286 4.11 15.22 7.62
C ILE A 286 2.93 16.20 7.65
N ILE A 287 2.74 16.97 6.58
CA ILE A 287 1.74 18.06 6.56
C ILE A 287 0.43 17.58 5.92
N THR A 288 0.50 16.95 4.74
CA THR A 288 -0.70 16.64 3.97
C THR A 288 -1.48 15.47 4.57
N VAL A 289 -0.82 14.47 5.15
CA VAL A 289 -1.49 13.32 5.78
C VAL A 289 -2.46 13.76 6.90
N PRO A 290 -2.02 14.45 7.97
CA PRO A 290 -2.95 14.88 9.02
C PRO A 290 -4.04 15.84 8.50
N LEU A 291 -3.68 16.78 7.62
CA LEU A 291 -4.63 17.77 7.10
C LEU A 291 -5.74 17.12 6.27
N SER A 292 -5.37 16.32 5.27
CA SER A 292 -6.33 15.77 4.32
C SER A 292 -7.22 14.71 4.95
N PHE A 293 -6.65 13.79 5.74
CA PHE A 293 -7.41 12.75 6.43
C PHE A 293 -8.25 13.32 7.59
N GLY A 294 -7.76 14.36 8.27
CA GLY A 294 -8.52 15.10 9.27
C GLY A 294 -9.77 15.75 8.68
N ILE A 295 -9.67 16.35 7.49
CA ILE A 295 -10.82 16.94 6.79
C ILE A 295 -11.81 15.84 6.36
N THR A 296 -11.35 14.75 5.74
CA THR A 296 -12.25 13.65 5.33
C THR A 296 -12.98 13.05 6.54
N SER A 297 -12.29 12.86 7.65
CA SER A 297 -12.90 12.34 8.88
C SER A 297 -13.95 13.29 9.45
N LEU A 298 -13.70 14.61 9.41
CA LEU A 298 -14.69 15.61 9.82
C LEU A 298 -15.96 15.55 8.97
N ILE A 299 -15.81 15.39 7.65
CA ILE A 299 -16.95 15.20 6.75
C ILE A 299 -17.76 13.97 7.21
N GLY A 300 -17.08 12.87 7.55
CA GLY A 300 -17.72 11.66 8.05
C GLY A 300 -18.49 11.85 9.34
N ILE A 301 -17.90 12.55 10.32
CA ILE A 301 -18.58 12.91 11.58
C ILE A 301 -19.86 13.70 11.32
N LEU A 302 -19.79 14.74 10.47
CA LEU A 302 -20.92 15.62 10.21
C LEU A 302 -22.05 14.91 9.46
N VAL A 303 -21.72 14.08 8.47
CA VAL A 303 -22.71 13.28 7.73
C VAL A 303 -23.38 12.24 8.62
N SER A 304 -22.59 11.55 9.45
CA SER A 304 -23.11 10.55 10.39
C SER A 304 -23.99 11.21 11.47
N SER A 305 -23.59 12.38 11.97
CA SER A 305 -24.39 13.18 12.89
C SER A 305 -25.71 13.62 12.26
N ALA A 306 -25.67 14.13 11.02
CA ALA A 306 -26.86 14.53 10.27
C ALA A 306 -27.83 13.35 10.08
N SER A 307 -27.30 12.15 9.81
CA SER A 307 -28.12 10.95 9.62
C SER A 307 -28.98 10.59 10.83
N LYS A 308 -28.48 10.85 12.05
CA LYS A 308 -29.23 10.65 13.29
C LYS A 308 -30.46 11.56 13.39
N SER A 309 -30.37 12.78 12.86
CA SER A 309 -31.52 13.69 12.75
C SER A 309 -32.55 13.20 11.73
N ILE A 310 -32.07 12.60 10.63
CA ILE A 310 -32.93 12.17 9.51
C ILE A 310 -33.67 10.86 9.82
N TYR A 311 -32.97 9.90 10.44
CA TYR A 311 -33.44 8.51 10.59
C TYR A 311 -33.48 7.99 12.03
N GLY A 312 -33.08 8.79 13.02
CA GLY A 312 -33.03 8.41 14.43
C GLY A 312 -31.77 7.64 14.86
N ASN A 313 -30.99 7.11 13.91
CA ASN A 313 -29.73 6.40 14.15
C ASN A 313 -28.57 7.04 13.39
N ALA A 314 -27.37 7.01 13.97
CA ALA A 314 -26.15 7.50 13.31
C ALA A 314 -25.59 6.41 12.40
N TYR A 315 -25.68 6.60 11.09
CA TYR A 315 -25.04 5.78 10.08
C TYR A 315 -23.62 6.27 9.84
N TRP A 316 -22.64 5.51 10.32
CA TRP A 316 -21.22 5.82 10.14
C TRP A 316 -20.69 5.41 8.77
N ASP A 317 -21.22 4.32 8.22
CA ASP A 317 -20.91 3.91 6.86
C ASP A 317 -21.68 4.79 5.85
N PRO A 318 -20.98 5.55 4.98
CA PRO A 318 -21.63 6.38 3.97
C PRO A 318 -22.48 5.57 2.99
N THR A 319 -22.11 4.31 2.70
CA THR A 319 -22.87 3.44 1.81
C THR A 319 -24.18 2.99 2.43
N GLU A 320 -24.22 2.75 3.74
CA GLU A 320 -25.45 2.45 4.48
C GLU A 320 -26.40 3.65 4.51
N LEU A 321 -25.87 4.86 4.72
CA LEU A 321 -26.70 6.07 4.69
C LEU A 321 -27.32 6.32 3.31
N LEU A 322 -26.54 6.12 2.24
CA LEU A 322 -27.05 6.20 0.86
C LEU A 322 -28.09 5.10 0.57
N SER A 323 -27.88 3.90 1.11
CA SER A 323 -28.87 2.81 1.04
C SER A 323 -30.17 3.21 1.75
N ALA A 324 -30.08 3.85 2.93
CA ALA A 324 -31.24 4.35 3.67
C ALA A 324 -31.98 5.45 2.89
N PHE A 325 -31.28 6.31 2.14
CA PHE A 325 -31.91 7.28 1.25
C PHE A 325 -32.78 6.62 0.18
N LEU A 326 -32.28 5.56 -0.47
CA LEU A 326 -33.04 4.79 -1.45
C LEU A 326 -34.24 4.05 -0.82
N ASN A 327 -34.04 3.46 0.37
CA ASN A 327 -35.09 2.68 1.04
C ASN A 327 -36.29 3.53 1.46
N HIS A 328 -36.05 4.79 1.87
CA HIS A 328 -37.10 5.67 2.36
C HIS A 328 -37.68 6.59 1.26
N SER A 329 -37.04 6.69 0.10
CA SER A 329 -37.54 7.52 -0.99
C SER A 329 -37.11 6.99 -2.36
N ASN A 330 -38.11 6.59 -3.15
CA ASN A 330 -37.92 6.18 -4.55
C ASN A 330 -38.01 7.36 -5.54
N ALA A 331 -37.97 8.60 -5.06
CA ALA A 331 -38.04 9.79 -5.92
C ALA A 331 -36.85 9.83 -6.89
N HIS A 332 -37.12 10.22 -8.14
CA HIS A 332 -36.10 10.26 -9.20
C HIS A 332 -34.87 11.11 -8.82
N GLY A 333 -35.08 12.24 -8.12
CA GLY A 333 -33.99 13.09 -7.64
C GLY A 333 -33.10 12.43 -6.58
N VAL A 334 -33.69 11.66 -5.66
CA VAL A 334 -32.93 10.90 -4.64
C VAL A 334 -32.09 9.82 -5.30
N ARG A 335 -32.69 9.08 -6.23
CA ARG A 335 -32.00 8.04 -7.00
C ARG A 335 -30.83 8.60 -7.81
N ALA A 336 -31.02 9.73 -8.50
CA ALA A 336 -29.94 10.39 -9.22
C ALA A 336 -28.82 10.88 -8.27
N GLY A 337 -29.18 11.50 -7.15
CA GLY A 337 -28.21 11.94 -6.14
C GLY A 337 -27.37 10.80 -5.57
N VAL A 338 -28.02 9.69 -5.20
CA VAL A 338 -27.32 8.49 -4.71
C VAL A 338 -26.41 7.91 -5.79
N PHE A 339 -26.86 7.84 -7.05
CA PHE A 339 -26.03 7.34 -8.15
C PHE A 339 -24.72 8.13 -8.30
N PHE A 340 -24.80 9.47 -8.37
CA PHE A 340 -23.61 10.30 -8.59
C PHE A 340 -22.65 10.29 -7.40
N ILE A 341 -23.18 10.29 -6.17
CA ILE A 341 -22.33 10.19 -4.97
C ILE A 341 -21.68 8.80 -4.89
N ALA A 342 -22.47 7.73 -5.08
CA ALA A 342 -21.94 6.37 -5.09
C ALA A 342 -20.91 6.16 -6.19
N PHE A 343 -21.09 6.75 -7.38
CA PHE A 343 -20.09 6.75 -8.43
C PHE A 343 -18.78 7.42 -8.00
N GLY A 344 -18.87 8.61 -7.38
CA GLY A 344 -17.68 9.31 -6.88
C GLY A 344 -16.94 8.53 -5.79
N LEU A 345 -17.66 7.92 -4.85
CA LEU A 345 -17.10 7.04 -3.83
C LEU A 345 -16.51 5.75 -4.43
N CYS A 346 -17.15 5.18 -5.46
CA CYS A 346 -16.64 4.02 -6.19
C CYS A 346 -15.30 4.32 -6.86
N VAL A 347 -15.18 5.47 -7.54
CA VAL A 347 -13.92 5.93 -8.15
C VAL A 347 -12.86 6.17 -7.07
N ALA A 348 -13.24 6.79 -5.94
CA ALA A 348 -12.37 6.99 -4.80
C ALA A 348 -11.82 5.65 -4.30
N GLN A 349 -12.69 4.65 -4.20
CA GLN A 349 -12.35 3.34 -3.67
C GLN A 349 -11.45 2.54 -4.62
N LEU A 350 -11.72 2.61 -5.93
CA LEU A 350 -10.90 2.01 -6.98
C LEU A 350 -9.48 2.57 -6.99
N GLY A 351 -9.34 3.90 -6.99
CA GLY A 351 -8.01 4.53 -7.02
C GLY A 351 -7.20 4.23 -5.75
N THR A 352 -7.83 4.27 -4.58
CA THR A 352 -7.19 3.88 -3.29
C THR A 352 -6.72 2.44 -3.34
N ASN A 353 -7.55 1.53 -3.85
CA ASN A 353 -7.22 0.11 -3.85
C ASN A 353 -6.02 -0.19 -4.78
N VAL A 354 -5.99 0.44 -5.95
CA VAL A 354 -4.89 0.32 -6.90
C VAL A 354 -3.59 0.91 -6.33
N ALA A 355 -3.64 2.13 -5.76
CA ALA A 355 -2.48 2.76 -5.13
C ALA A 355 -1.95 1.93 -3.96
N ALA A 356 -2.75 1.79 -2.92
CA ALA A 356 -2.27 1.33 -1.61
C ALA A 356 -2.02 -0.17 -1.56
N ASN A 357 -2.75 -0.97 -2.36
CA ASN A 357 -2.76 -2.42 -2.18
C ASN A 357 -2.24 -3.17 -3.40
N SER A 358 -2.71 -2.86 -4.61
CA SER A 358 -2.25 -3.56 -5.83
C SER A 358 -0.77 -3.34 -6.09
N VAL A 359 -0.31 -2.09 -6.06
CA VAL A 359 1.10 -1.75 -6.33
C VAL A 359 2.00 -2.33 -5.24
N SER A 360 1.61 -2.18 -3.96
CA SER A 360 2.33 -2.74 -2.82
C SER A 360 2.45 -4.26 -2.89
N ALA A 361 1.34 -4.98 -3.11
CA ALA A 361 1.36 -6.43 -3.29
C ALA A 361 2.21 -6.84 -4.50
N GLY A 362 2.13 -6.09 -5.59
CA GLY A 362 2.96 -6.30 -6.77
C GLY A 362 4.45 -6.24 -6.46
N ASN A 363 4.90 -5.18 -5.77
CA ASN A 363 6.30 -5.04 -5.35
C ASN A 363 6.70 -6.21 -4.44
N ASP A 364 5.91 -6.53 -3.41
CA ASP A 364 6.25 -7.57 -2.44
C ASP A 364 6.30 -8.98 -3.07
N VAL A 365 5.30 -9.36 -3.86
CA VAL A 365 5.26 -10.67 -4.53
C VAL A 365 6.37 -10.79 -5.57
N SER A 366 6.67 -9.71 -6.29
CA SER A 366 7.81 -9.69 -7.21
C SER A 366 9.15 -9.84 -6.49
N ALA A 367 9.26 -9.43 -5.22
CA ALA A 367 10.43 -9.70 -4.39
C ALA A 367 10.50 -11.13 -3.84
N LEU A 368 9.35 -11.74 -3.55
CA LEU A 368 9.28 -13.12 -3.03
C LEU A 368 9.57 -14.15 -4.12
N LEU A 369 9.09 -13.90 -5.35
CA LEU A 369 9.22 -14.80 -6.49
C LEU A 369 9.65 -14.02 -7.76
N PRO A 370 10.87 -13.43 -7.78
CA PRO A 370 11.31 -12.50 -8.83
C PRO A 370 11.50 -13.13 -10.20
N THR A 371 11.64 -14.46 -10.27
CA THR A 371 11.73 -15.17 -11.55
C THR A 371 10.38 -15.36 -12.23
N VAL A 372 9.26 -15.19 -11.52
CA VAL A 372 7.90 -15.53 -12.02
C VAL A 372 6.99 -14.30 -12.03
N PHE A 373 7.09 -13.45 -11.01
CA PHE A 373 6.19 -12.33 -10.79
C PHE A 373 6.88 -10.99 -11.06
N ASN A 374 6.24 -10.20 -11.93
CA ASN A 374 6.46 -8.76 -12.02
C ASN A 374 5.37 -8.06 -11.21
N VAL A 375 5.48 -6.75 -11.04
CA VAL A 375 4.51 -5.98 -10.22
C VAL A 375 3.07 -6.19 -10.70
N ARG A 376 2.84 -6.25 -12.01
CA ARG A 376 1.50 -6.50 -12.57
C ARG A 376 0.96 -7.89 -12.22
N ARG A 377 1.76 -8.95 -12.40
CA ARG A 377 1.37 -10.33 -12.06
C ARG A 377 1.11 -10.47 -10.56
N GLY A 378 1.91 -9.81 -9.72
CA GLY A 378 1.71 -9.80 -8.27
C GLY A 378 0.40 -9.11 -7.85
N ALA A 379 0.05 -8.00 -8.50
CA ALA A 379 -1.23 -7.31 -8.28
C ALA A 379 -2.44 -8.20 -8.65
N TYR A 380 -2.36 -8.98 -9.74
CA TYR A 380 -3.40 -9.95 -10.08
C TYR A 380 -3.51 -11.09 -9.08
N LEU A 381 -2.38 -11.56 -8.52
CA LEU A 381 -2.41 -12.56 -7.45
C LEU A 381 -3.16 -12.03 -6.23
N ALA A 382 -2.89 -10.79 -5.81
CA ALA A 382 -3.60 -10.16 -4.70
C ALA A 382 -5.11 -10.04 -4.98
N SER A 383 -5.48 -9.66 -6.21
CA SER A 383 -6.86 -9.59 -6.67
C SER A 383 -7.59 -10.95 -6.60
N ILE A 384 -6.91 -12.06 -6.93
CA ILE A 384 -7.49 -13.41 -6.82
C ILE A 384 -7.66 -13.81 -5.34
N ILE A 385 -6.63 -13.60 -4.53
CA ILE A 385 -6.66 -13.93 -3.09
C ILE A 385 -7.79 -13.16 -2.39
N ALA A 386 -8.05 -11.93 -2.81
CA ALA A 386 -9.13 -11.09 -2.29
C ALA A 386 -10.55 -11.68 -2.48
N ILE A 387 -10.80 -12.46 -3.54
CA ILE A 387 -12.06 -13.20 -3.66
C ILE A 387 -12.08 -14.36 -2.66
N CYS A 388 -11.00 -15.14 -2.61
CA CYS A 388 -10.93 -16.36 -1.82
C CYS A 388 -11.06 -16.14 -0.31
N MET A 389 -10.69 -14.95 0.18
CA MET A 389 -10.74 -14.63 1.62
C MET A 389 -12.12 -14.22 2.14
N CYS A 390 -13.11 -14.00 1.27
CA CYS A 390 -14.46 -13.57 1.66
C CYS A 390 -14.46 -12.32 2.57
N PRO A 391 -14.05 -11.14 2.06
CA PRO A 391 -13.78 -9.94 2.85
C PRO A 391 -14.98 -9.42 3.66
N TRP A 392 -16.21 -9.75 3.26
CA TRP A 392 -17.42 -9.40 4.00
C TRP A 392 -17.46 -9.97 5.42
N ASN A 393 -16.79 -11.09 5.68
CA ASN A 393 -16.72 -11.64 7.04
C ASN A 393 -15.92 -10.72 7.99
N LEU A 394 -14.89 -10.04 7.48
CA LEU A 394 -14.08 -9.09 8.24
C LEU A 394 -14.87 -7.80 8.55
N LEU A 395 -15.78 -7.41 7.66
CA LEU A 395 -16.60 -6.20 7.78
C LEU A 395 -17.98 -6.46 8.40
N SER A 396 -18.23 -7.65 8.92
CA SER A 396 -19.49 -8.03 9.56
C SER A 396 -19.84 -7.19 10.79
N SER A 397 -18.84 -6.61 11.47
CA SER A 397 -19.03 -5.62 12.52
C SER A 397 -17.82 -4.70 12.64
N SER A 398 -18.03 -3.47 13.14
CA SER A 398 -16.97 -2.50 13.43
C SER A 398 -15.92 -3.07 14.41
N ASN A 399 -16.37 -3.78 15.45
CA ASN A 399 -15.49 -4.42 16.43
C ASN A 399 -14.57 -5.48 15.81
N ASN A 400 -15.10 -6.33 14.91
CA ASN A 400 -14.29 -7.36 14.25
C ASN A 400 -13.20 -6.73 13.38
N PHE A 401 -13.56 -5.67 12.66
CA PHE A 401 -12.63 -4.96 11.79
C PHE A 401 -11.52 -4.26 12.59
N THR A 402 -11.86 -3.49 13.62
CA THR A 402 -10.88 -2.82 14.49
C THR A 402 -9.96 -3.82 15.18
N THR A 403 -10.52 -4.92 15.72
CA THR A 403 -9.73 -5.98 16.35
C THR A 403 -8.73 -6.61 15.38
N TYR A 404 -9.14 -6.82 14.14
CA TYR A 404 -8.27 -7.32 13.09
C TYR A 404 -7.12 -6.35 12.78
N LEU A 405 -7.42 -5.06 12.62
CA LEU A 405 -6.41 -4.03 12.38
C LEU A 405 -5.40 -3.95 13.52
N SER A 406 -5.86 -3.87 14.77
CA SER A 406 -4.98 -3.81 15.93
C SER A 406 -4.15 -5.07 16.12
N SER A 407 -4.70 -6.25 15.83
CA SER A 407 -3.96 -7.52 15.92
C SER A 407 -2.81 -7.56 14.91
N TYR A 408 -3.06 -7.10 13.69
CA TYR A 408 -2.01 -7.10 12.67
C TYR A 408 -0.97 -6.00 12.88
N SER A 409 -1.40 -4.85 13.41
CA SER A 409 -0.54 -3.73 13.76
C SER A 409 0.64 -4.14 14.63
N VAL A 410 0.44 -5.10 15.55
CA VAL A 410 1.50 -5.71 16.39
C VAL A 410 2.72 -6.15 15.57
N PHE A 411 2.52 -6.74 14.40
CA PHE A 411 3.61 -7.21 13.56
C PHE A 411 4.27 -6.06 12.79
N MET A 412 3.47 -5.12 12.27
CA MET A 412 3.98 -4.00 11.45
C MET A 412 4.72 -2.96 12.27
N SER A 413 4.23 -2.64 13.47
CA SER A 413 4.88 -1.70 14.36
C SER A 413 6.29 -2.19 14.71
N ALA A 414 6.45 -3.50 14.92
CA ALA A 414 7.75 -4.10 15.21
C ALA A 414 8.72 -3.93 14.02
N PHE A 415 8.26 -4.11 12.78
CA PHE A 415 9.07 -3.84 11.59
C PHE A 415 9.44 -2.36 11.45
N ALA A 416 8.48 -1.45 11.64
CA ALA A 416 8.72 -0.01 11.57
C ALA A 416 9.80 0.44 12.56
N GLY A 417 9.76 -0.07 13.80
CA GLY A 417 10.76 0.22 14.83
C GLY A 417 12.16 -0.22 14.43
N ILE A 418 12.29 -1.42 13.86
CA ILE A 418 13.57 -1.96 13.38
C ILE A 418 14.10 -1.14 12.21
N PHE A 419 13.29 -0.85 11.18
CA PHE A 419 13.77 -0.14 10.00
C PHE A 419 14.21 1.30 10.32
N ILE A 420 13.46 2.00 11.16
CA ILE A 420 13.82 3.36 11.58
C ILE A 420 15.10 3.32 12.42
N ALA A 421 15.21 2.40 13.39
CA ALA A 421 16.41 2.25 14.20
C ALA A 421 17.65 1.87 13.37
N ASP A 422 17.51 0.89 12.47
CA ASP A 422 18.60 0.41 11.62
C ASP A 422 19.11 1.53 10.71
N TYR A 423 18.21 2.26 10.07
CA TYR A 423 18.58 3.33 9.14
C TYR A 423 19.14 4.57 9.84
N PHE A 424 18.41 5.15 10.80
CA PHE A 424 18.77 6.45 11.37
C PHE A 424 19.86 6.36 12.44
N ILE A 425 19.84 5.31 13.27
CA ILE A 425 20.69 5.22 14.46
C ILE A 425 21.92 4.35 14.17
N ILE A 426 21.71 3.13 13.69
CA ILE A 426 22.81 2.17 13.50
C ILE A 426 23.65 2.52 12.27
N ARG A 427 23.00 2.66 11.11
CA ARG A 427 23.68 2.91 9.83
C ARG A 427 23.93 4.38 9.55
N LYS A 428 23.29 5.28 10.32
CA LYS A 428 23.35 6.74 10.16
C LYS A 428 23.09 7.16 8.70
N GLY A 429 22.06 6.60 8.10
CA GLY A 429 21.65 6.91 6.73
C GLY A 429 22.53 6.30 5.64
N TYR A 430 23.59 5.54 5.95
CA TYR A 430 24.44 4.88 4.96
C TYR A 430 23.96 3.45 4.64
N ILE A 431 23.59 3.21 3.38
CA ILE A 431 23.25 1.91 2.82
C ILE A 431 24.15 1.66 1.60
N ARG A 432 24.72 0.46 1.51
CA ARG A 432 25.55 0.04 0.39
C ARG A 432 24.72 -0.67 -0.67
N THR A 433 24.19 0.09 -1.64
CA THR A 433 23.17 -0.39 -2.59
C THR A 433 23.57 -1.66 -3.34
N SER A 434 24.81 -1.75 -3.81
CA SER A 434 25.32 -2.90 -4.58
C SER A 434 25.24 -4.23 -3.81
N HIS A 435 25.45 -4.19 -2.49
CA HIS A 435 25.46 -5.36 -1.63
C HIS A 435 24.04 -5.92 -1.38
N LEU A 436 22.99 -5.12 -1.59
CA LEU A 436 21.59 -5.57 -1.44
C LEU A 436 21.16 -6.56 -2.53
N TYR A 437 21.94 -6.70 -3.60
CA TYR A 437 21.65 -7.57 -4.74
C TYR A 437 22.67 -8.72 -4.86
N ARG A 438 23.46 -8.98 -3.80
CA ARG A 438 24.45 -10.07 -3.73
C ARG A 438 24.03 -11.10 -2.69
N ALA A 439 24.20 -12.39 -3.01
CA ALA A 439 23.67 -13.53 -2.23
C ALA A 439 24.79 -14.44 -1.70
N ASP A 440 25.92 -13.84 -1.33
CA ASP A 440 27.15 -14.50 -0.93
C ASP A 440 27.87 -13.67 0.15
N ASP A 441 28.94 -14.24 0.72
CA ASP A 441 29.68 -13.68 1.85
C ASP A 441 30.39 -12.35 1.54
N SER A 442 30.47 -11.92 0.27
CA SER A 442 30.96 -10.57 -0.07
C SER A 442 29.97 -9.47 0.31
N SER A 443 28.68 -9.81 0.50
CA SER A 443 27.66 -8.84 0.91
C SER A 443 27.68 -8.62 2.42
N CYS A 444 27.74 -7.35 2.81
CA CYS A 444 27.57 -6.92 4.20
C CYS A 444 26.16 -7.21 4.76
N TYR A 445 25.20 -7.56 3.89
CA TYR A 445 23.84 -7.94 4.25
C TYR A 445 23.61 -9.45 4.23
N TYR A 446 24.63 -10.26 3.94
CA TYR A 446 24.51 -11.71 3.96
C TYR A 446 24.47 -12.28 5.39
N PHE A 447 25.18 -11.67 6.34
CA PHE A 447 25.19 -12.12 7.75
C PHE A 447 25.43 -13.64 7.88
N TYR A 448 24.70 -14.34 8.75
CA TYR A 448 24.80 -15.79 8.89
C TYR A 448 23.90 -16.47 7.85
N LYS A 449 24.49 -16.89 6.72
CA LYS A 449 23.80 -17.61 5.63
C LYS A 449 22.55 -16.88 5.09
N GLY A 450 22.58 -15.56 5.04
CA GLY A 450 21.49 -14.69 4.58
C GLY A 450 20.52 -14.22 5.67
N ILE A 451 20.74 -14.56 6.94
CA ILE A 451 19.84 -14.24 8.06
C ILE A 451 20.55 -13.35 9.08
N ASN A 452 19.90 -12.21 9.41
CA ASN A 452 20.32 -11.36 10.52
C ASN A 452 19.53 -11.68 11.78
N PHE A 453 20.14 -12.39 12.73
CA PHE A 453 19.49 -12.72 14.00
C PHE A 453 19.06 -11.46 14.78
N ARG A 454 19.79 -10.33 14.65
CA ARG A 454 19.49 -9.07 15.33
C ARG A 454 18.08 -8.57 14.98
N GLY A 455 17.73 -8.59 13.69
CA GLY A 455 16.40 -8.23 13.22
C GLY A 455 15.31 -9.17 13.74
N PHE A 456 15.53 -10.49 13.69
CA PHE A 456 14.55 -11.48 14.14
C PHE A 456 14.30 -11.43 15.65
N VAL A 457 15.35 -11.35 16.47
CA VAL A 457 15.19 -11.25 17.93
C VAL A 457 14.46 -9.97 18.30
N SER A 458 14.83 -8.84 17.68
CA SER A 458 14.16 -7.55 17.91
C SER A 458 12.68 -7.58 17.52
N TYR A 459 12.37 -8.23 16.40
CA TYR A 459 11.00 -8.41 15.94
C TYR A 459 10.19 -9.26 16.93
N ILE A 460 10.75 -10.38 17.38
CA ILE A 460 10.10 -11.26 18.36
C ILE A 460 9.86 -10.51 19.68
N CYS A 461 10.85 -9.76 20.19
CA CYS A 461 10.68 -8.96 21.40
C CYS A 461 9.56 -7.92 21.26
N GLY A 462 9.51 -7.18 20.14
CA GLY A 462 8.46 -6.21 19.87
C GLY A 462 7.07 -6.83 19.69
N MET A 463 6.98 -8.05 19.16
CA MET A 463 5.72 -8.78 19.04
C MET A 463 5.24 -9.35 20.38
N LEU A 464 6.14 -9.96 21.16
CA LEU A 464 5.80 -10.66 22.41
C LEU A 464 5.19 -9.74 23.48
N ILE A 465 5.53 -8.45 23.47
CA ILE A 465 4.97 -7.48 24.42
C ILE A 465 3.45 -7.30 24.25
N ASN A 466 2.92 -7.53 23.05
CA ASN A 466 1.52 -7.29 22.70
C ASN A 466 0.73 -8.58 22.47
N ILE A 467 1.40 -9.71 22.21
CA ILE A 467 0.74 -10.96 21.76
C ILE A 467 -0.28 -11.50 22.77
N VAL A 468 -0.03 -11.31 24.07
CA VAL A 468 -0.94 -11.74 25.14
C VAL A 468 -2.21 -10.87 25.15
N GLY A 469 -2.07 -9.56 25.00
CA GLY A 469 -3.22 -8.66 24.92
C GLY A 469 -4.02 -8.83 23.62
N MET A 470 -3.34 -9.17 22.52
CA MET A 470 -3.98 -9.56 21.26
C MET A 470 -4.82 -10.83 21.41
N ALA A 471 -4.36 -11.84 22.18
CA ALA A 471 -5.21 -12.98 22.48
C ALA A 471 -6.47 -12.55 23.27
N GLY A 472 -6.32 -11.59 24.19
CA GLY A 472 -7.42 -10.97 24.93
C GLY A 472 -8.48 -10.34 24.03
N SER A 473 -8.08 -9.59 23.01
CA SER A 473 -9.01 -8.92 22.08
C SER A 473 -9.84 -9.91 21.25
N THR A 474 -9.39 -11.16 21.09
CA THR A 474 -10.15 -12.24 20.46
C THR A 474 -11.15 -12.94 21.39
N GLY A 475 -11.32 -12.45 22.62
CA GLY A 475 -12.25 -13.00 23.61
C GLY A 475 -11.65 -14.01 24.58
N GLN A 476 -10.33 -14.21 24.56
CA GLN A 476 -9.64 -15.06 25.55
C GLN A 476 -9.47 -14.33 26.89
N LYS A 477 -9.47 -15.09 27.98
CA LYS A 477 -9.20 -14.53 29.32
C LYS A 477 -7.70 -14.32 29.48
N VAL A 478 -7.27 -13.07 29.60
CA VAL A 478 -5.87 -12.68 29.79
C VAL A 478 -5.73 -11.69 30.95
N PRO A 479 -4.53 -11.51 31.52
CA PRO A 479 -4.32 -10.54 32.59
C PRO A 479 -4.73 -9.12 32.17
N ALA A 480 -5.36 -8.36 33.08
CA ALA A 480 -5.82 -7.00 32.78
C ALA A 480 -4.70 -6.09 32.27
N ALA A 481 -3.48 -6.24 32.80
CA ALA A 481 -2.31 -5.51 32.33
C ALA A 481 -2.02 -5.76 30.84
N ALA A 482 -2.21 -6.99 30.35
CA ALA A 482 -1.99 -7.31 28.94
C ALA A 482 -3.02 -6.62 28.02
N ASN A 483 -4.28 -6.52 28.46
CA ASN A 483 -5.29 -5.76 27.74
C ASN A 483 -4.95 -4.26 27.70
N THR A 484 -4.51 -3.69 28.82
CA THR A 484 -4.09 -2.29 28.88
C THR A 484 -2.85 -2.02 28.02
N MET A 485 -1.91 -2.95 27.94
CA MET A 485 -0.75 -2.83 27.06
C MET A 485 -1.14 -2.89 25.59
N PHE A 486 -2.13 -3.71 25.22
CA PHE A 486 -2.63 -3.79 23.84
C PHE A 486 -3.31 -2.50 23.35
N ASN A 487 -3.86 -1.69 24.26
CA ASN A 487 -4.31 -0.34 23.93
C ASN A 487 -3.19 0.56 23.39
N LEU A 488 -1.93 0.20 23.67
CA LEU A 488 -0.72 0.88 23.19
C LEU A 488 0.05 0.04 22.16
N ASN A 489 -0.62 -0.91 21.50
CA ASN A 489 0.04 -1.97 20.72
C ASN A 489 1.12 -1.42 19.76
N TYR A 490 0.78 -0.40 18.97
CA TYR A 490 1.69 0.16 17.98
C TYR A 490 2.94 0.74 18.65
N PHE A 491 2.77 1.57 19.67
CA PHE A 491 3.87 2.25 20.35
C PHE A 491 4.79 1.25 21.05
N LEU A 492 4.22 0.29 21.79
CA LEU A 492 5.02 -0.72 22.48
C LEU A 492 5.79 -1.59 21.49
N GLY A 493 5.15 -2.04 20.42
CA GLY A 493 5.80 -2.87 19.41
C GLY A 493 6.94 -2.12 18.72
N PHE A 494 6.71 -0.85 18.35
CA PHE A 494 7.70 0.03 17.74
C PHE A 494 8.89 0.32 18.65
N ILE A 495 8.64 0.73 19.90
CA ILE A 495 9.69 1.12 20.84
C ILE A 495 10.52 -0.10 21.25
N VAL A 496 9.87 -1.21 21.62
CA VAL A 496 10.57 -2.41 22.09
C VAL A 496 11.42 -3.02 20.97
N SER A 497 10.89 -3.13 19.75
CA SER A 497 11.68 -3.68 18.64
C SER A 497 12.85 -2.76 18.26
N GLY A 498 12.62 -1.45 18.20
CA GLY A 498 13.65 -0.46 17.90
C GLY A 498 14.78 -0.46 18.93
N LEU A 499 14.45 -0.40 20.23
CA LEU A 499 15.44 -0.41 21.30
C LEU A 499 16.21 -1.73 21.37
N THR A 500 15.52 -2.86 21.19
CA THR A 500 16.18 -4.18 21.15
C THR A 500 17.14 -4.26 19.98
N HIS A 501 16.76 -3.75 18.81
CA HIS A 501 17.63 -3.74 17.63
C HIS A 501 18.86 -2.87 17.85
N ILE A 502 18.69 -1.71 18.47
CA ILE A 502 19.81 -0.82 18.82
C ILE A 502 20.78 -1.53 19.76
N LEU A 503 20.26 -2.13 20.84
CA LEU A 503 21.06 -2.83 21.83
C LEU A 503 21.83 -3.99 21.21
N LEU A 504 21.16 -4.82 20.40
CA LEU A 504 21.79 -5.96 19.74
C LEU A 504 22.84 -5.55 18.71
N CYS A 505 22.60 -4.47 17.95
CA CYS A 505 23.59 -3.92 17.02
C CYS A 505 24.76 -3.23 17.73
N TYR A 506 24.59 -2.79 18.98
CA TYR A 506 25.69 -2.28 19.80
C TYR A 506 26.54 -3.42 20.38
N VAL A 507 25.91 -4.46 20.93
CA VAL A 507 26.60 -5.65 21.47
C VAL A 507 27.25 -6.48 20.38
N PHE A 508 26.57 -6.61 19.24
CA PHE A 508 27.06 -7.30 18.05
C PHE A 508 27.07 -6.29 16.89
N PRO A 509 28.19 -5.57 16.68
CA PRO A 509 28.31 -4.56 15.62
C PRO A 509 28.01 -5.10 14.22
N VAL A 510 27.32 -4.30 13.42
CA VAL A 510 27.18 -4.52 11.97
C VAL A 510 28.35 -3.86 11.24
N THR A 511 28.77 -4.44 10.12
CA THR A 511 29.82 -3.89 9.28
C THR A 511 29.29 -2.79 8.36
N GLU A 512 30.18 -1.92 7.87
CA GLU A 512 29.88 -0.87 6.88
C GLU A 512 28.77 0.10 7.32
N ILE A 513 29.01 0.82 8.42
CA ILE A 513 28.15 1.92 8.91
C ILE A 513 28.73 3.29 8.54
N GLY A 514 27.86 4.28 8.35
CA GLY A 514 28.29 5.66 8.13
C GLY A 514 28.94 6.27 9.38
N GLU A 515 30.06 6.98 9.22
CA GLU A 515 30.68 7.73 10.33
C GLU A 515 29.77 8.87 10.80
N LYS A 516 29.17 9.59 9.84
CA LYS A 516 28.22 10.69 10.01
C LYS A 516 26.90 10.38 9.29
N PHE A 517 25.85 11.10 9.68
CA PHE A 517 24.55 10.92 9.04
C PHE A 517 24.59 11.35 7.57
N LEU A 518 24.32 10.41 6.66
CA LEU A 518 24.28 10.69 5.24
C LEU A 518 22.92 11.27 4.83
N SER A 519 22.94 12.48 4.28
CA SER A 519 21.72 13.21 3.92
C SER A 519 21.28 13.02 2.47
N GLU A 520 22.21 12.67 1.58
CA GLU A 520 22.09 12.67 0.12
C GLU A 520 22.43 11.30 -0.47
N THR A 521 22.05 11.10 -1.73
CA THR A 521 22.33 9.87 -2.47
C THR A 521 23.84 9.70 -2.64
N PRO A 522 24.46 8.64 -2.12
CA PRO A 522 25.90 8.43 -2.30
C PRO A 522 26.21 8.05 -3.75
N GLN A 523 27.35 8.52 -4.27
CA GLN A 523 27.81 8.26 -5.64
C GLN A 523 27.83 6.78 -6.01
N GLU A 524 28.19 5.89 -5.08
CA GLU A 524 28.17 4.43 -5.29
C GLU A 524 26.79 3.92 -5.76
N THR A 525 25.70 4.56 -5.34
CA THR A 525 24.35 4.17 -5.78
C THR A 525 24.12 4.51 -7.24
N GLU A 526 24.61 5.66 -7.70
CA GLU A 526 24.54 6.05 -9.11
C GLU A 526 25.51 5.22 -9.97
N GLU A 527 26.72 4.92 -9.48
CA GLU A 527 27.66 4.03 -10.16
C GLU A 527 27.10 2.63 -10.34
N PHE A 528 26.43 2.08 -9.32
CA PHE A 528 25.76 0.79 -9.43
C PHE A 528 24.64 0.82 -10.48
N LEU A 529 23.89 1.92 -10.57
CA LEU A 529 22.86 2.09 -11.61
C LEU A 529 23.47 2.11 -13.01
N ILE A 530 24.55 2.87 -13.23
CA ILE A 530 25.26 2.91 -14.51
C ILE A 530 25.75 1.51 -14.89
N SER A 531 26.29 0.74 -13.94
CA SER A 531 26.72 -0.64 -14.21
C SER A 531 25.58 -1.58 -14.62
N LEU A 532 24.34 -1.28 -14.20
CA LEU A 532 23.16 -2.01 -14.65
C LEU A 532 22.74 -1.60 -16.06
N GLU A 533 23.04 -0.40 -16.55
CA GLU A 533 22.73 0.05 -17.90
C GLU A 533 23.79 -0.44 -18.92
N ASP A 534 25.07 -0.41 -18.56
CA ASP A 534 26.17 -0.88 -19.43
C ASP A 534 26.10 -2.39 -19.74
N THR A 535 25.53 -3.17 -18.81
CA THR A 535 25.31 -4.62 -19.00
C THR A 535 24.12 -4.93 -19.91
N THR A 536 23.25 -3.96 -20.21
CA THR A 536 22.17 -4.12 -21.19
C THR A 536 22.62 -3.84 -22.61
N ASP A 537 23.48 -2.84 -22.84
CA ASP A 537 23.98 -2.50 -24.19
C ASP A 537 25.03 -3.50 -24.72
N THR A 538 25.77 -4.17 -23.84
CA THR A 538 26.73 -5.22 -24.24
C THR A 538 26.07 -6.57 -24.57
N SER A 539 24.74 -6.68 -24.46
CA SER A 539 24.01 -7.93 -24.70
C SER A 539 23.35 -8.03 -26.09
N SER A 540 23.50 -7.02 -26.96
CA SER A 540 23.09 -7.11 -28.38
C SER A 540 24.08 -7.86 -29.27
N ASP A 541 25.32 -8.09 -28.81
CA ASP A 541 26.37 -8.75 -29.59
C ASP A 541 26.74 -10.12 -29.01
N TYR A 542 25.82 -11.09 -29.15
CA TYR A 542 26.21 -12.50 -29.16
C TYR A 542 25.60 -13.22 -30.36
N PHE A 543 26.50 -13.48 -31.31
CA PHE A 543 26.39 -14.35 -32.47
C PHE A 543 25.53 -15.60 -32.21
N ILE A 544 24.45 -15.75 -32.97
CA ILE A 544 23.97 -17.06 -33.40
C ILE A 544 24.69 -17.37 -34.71
N ASP A 545 25.59 -18.33 -34.66
CA ASP A 545 26.20 -18.92 -35.85
C ASP A 545 25.11 -19.38 -36.83
N GLY A 546 25.22 -18.90 -38.07
CA GLY A 546 24.51 -19.44 -39.22
C GLY A 546 23.17 -18.79 -39.54
N LEU A 547 23.19 -17.53 -40.00
CA LEU A 547 22.38 -16.95 -41.09
C LEU A 547 22.84 -15.50 -41.33
N PRO A 548 23.05 -15.04 -42.57
CA PRO A 548 23.61 -13.70 -42.82
C PRO A 548 22.58 -12.61 -42.48
N SER A 549 23.03 -11.66 -41.67
CA SER A 549 22.39 -10.38 -41.39
C SER A 549 22.17 -9.59 -42.69
N LYS A 550 20.95 -9.11 -42.91
CA LYS A 550 20.68 -8.01 -43.84
C LYS A 550 20.35 -6.76 -43.04
N GLU A 551 21.37 -6.00 -42.71
CA GLU A 551 21.28 -4.55 -42.56
C GLU A 551 22.52 -3.95 -43.22
N GLU A 552 22.37 -3.52 -44.47
CA GLU A 552 23.18 -2.49 -45.10
C GLU A 552 22.40 -1.99 -46.32
N GLU A 553 21.63 -0.91 -46.15
CA GLU A 553 21.33 0.09 -47.18
C GLU A 553 20.39 1.15 -46.62
N LYS A 554 20.97 2.26 -46.13
CA LYS A 554 20.42 3.63 -46.29
C LYS A 554 21.38 4.67 -45.72
N SER A 555 22.54 4.77 -46.34
CA SER A 555 23.23 6.05 -46.54
C SER A 555 23.98 5.95 -47.86
N ASP A 556 23.96 7.03 -48.64
CA ASP A 556 24.78 7.23 -49.84
C ASP A 556 24.21 6.72 -51.18
N ILE A 557 23.08 7.31 -51.59
CA ILE A 557 22.82 7.56 -53.02
C ILE A 557 22.48 9.04 -53.21
N HIS A 558 23.53 9.87 -53.27
CA HIS A 558 23.57 11.06 -54.11
C HIS A 558 25.01 11.55 -54.25
N SER A 559 25.78 10.92 -55.12
CA SER A 559 26.78 11.56 -55.98
C SER A 559 27.57 10.51 -56.75
N LEU A 560 28.06 10.90 -57.94
CA LEU A 560 28.89 10.14 -58.89
C LEU A 560 28.12 9.46 -60.04
N ASN A 561 27.58 10.31 -60.91
CA ASN A 561 27.77 10.08 -62.35
C ASN A 561 28.67 11.20 -62.88
N SER A 562 29.95 10.89 -63.07
CA SER A 562 30.87 11.67 -63.90
C SER A 562 31.17 10.85 -65.16
N LYS A 563 30.77 11.36 -66.33
CA LYS A 563 31.66 11.53 -67.49
C LYS A 563 30.94 12.22 -68.65
N GLU A 564 31.59 13.32 -69.06
CA GLU A 564 31.72 13.85 -70.44
C GLU A 564 30.48 14.33 -71.20
N VAL A 565 30.36 15.66 -71.34
CA VAL A 565 30.30 16.49 -72.58
C VAL A 565 30.24 17.94 -72.02
N GLY A 566 31.12 18.91 -72.26
CA GLY A 566 31.70 19.38 -73.51
C GLY A 566 31.14 20.78 -73.82
N CYS A 567 32.00 21.79 -73.73
CA CYS A 567 31.93 23.16 -74.30
C CYS A 567 31.09 24.27 -73.61
N LEU A 568 31.86 25.26 -73.15
CA LEU A 568 31.59 26.71 -72.96
C LEU A 568 30.94 27.39 -74.20
N PRO A 569 30.36 28.60 -74.11
CA PRO A 569 30.74 29.75 -73.26
C PRO A 569 29.74 30.18 -72.17
#